data_AF-A0ABC9SMC8-F1
#
_entry.id   AF-A0ABC9SMC8-F1
#
_cell.length_a   1.000
_cell.length_b   1.000
_cell.length_c   1.000
_cell.angle_alpha   90.00
_cell.angle_beta   90.00
_cell.angle_gamma   90.00
#
_symmetry.space_group_name_H-M   'P 1'
#
loop_
_entity.id
_entity.type
_entity.pdbx_description
1 polymer ?
#
loop_
_entity_poly.entity_id
_entity_poly.type
_entity_poly.pdbx_seq_one_letter_code
_entity_poly.pdbx_strand_id
1 'polypeptide(L)'
;MPFLLYTDLQEVPSESSGISHSKVTIEGELTIYEALEFKEKLDSVFGNCFSFLEIDLFKIQKIDTSCLQILLSFKKEAQRINADVRFVNHSHGVTKLIDFYGLSWLLNDDDKLSKSVQFEVGKD
;
A
#
# COMPACT_ATOMS: atom_id res chain seq x y z
N MET A 1 -17.20 -3.35 14.45
CA MET A 1 -15.92 -3.83 15.04
C MET A 1 -14.84 -2.92 14.47
N PRO A 2 -13.91 -2.39 15.28
CA PRO A 2 -12.83 -1.58 14.73
C PRO A 2 -12.01 -2.43 13.75
N PHE A 3 -11.60 -1.83 12.63
CA PHE A 3 -10.67 -2.49 11.74
C PHE A 3 -9.28 -2.54 12.40
N LEU A 4 -8.51 -3.57 12.06
CA LEU A 4 -7.14 -3.74 12.49
C LEU A 4 -6.20 -3.26 11.38
N LEU A 5 -5.16 -2.55 11.79
CA LEU A 5 -4.01 -2.24 10.94
C LEU A 5 -2.78 -2.66 11.74
N TYR A 6 -2.00 -3.57 11.17
CA TYR A 6 -0.79 -4.07 11.81
C TYR A 6 0.34 -4.15 10.78
N THR A 7 1.55 -3.89 11.27
CA THR A 7 2.77 -3.88 10.47
C THR A 7 3.56 -5.14 10.74
N ASP A 8 3.83 -5.91 9.70
CA ASP A 8 4.81 -6.98 9.72
C ASP A 8 6.16 -6.36 9.34
N LEU A 9 7.00 -6.11 10.34
CA LEU A 9 8.41 -5.79 10.11
C LEU A 9 9.14 -7.09 9.76
N GLN A 10 9.27 -7.38 8.47
CA GLN A 10 10.22 -8.38 8.02
C GLN A 10 11.56 -7.68 7.81
N GLU A 11 12.49 -7.85 8.75
CA GLU A 11 13.91 -7.64 8.47
C GLU A 11 14.29 -8.66 7.39
N VAL A 12 14.34 -8.23 6.13
CA VAL A 12 14.86 -9.06 5.05
C VAL A 12 16.38 -9.15 5.28
N PRO A 13 16.94 -10.34 5.54
CA PRO A 13 18.38 -10.49 5.59
C PRO A 13 18.86 -10.56 4.15
N SER A 14 19.20 -9.42 3.57
CA SER A 14 19.87 -9.39 2.27
C SER A 14 21.11 -8.52 2.34
N GLU A 15 22.24 -9.21 2.26
CA GLU A 15 23.54 -8.66 1.89
C GLU A 15 23.38 -7.72 0.69
N SER A 16 23.95 -6.52 0.82
CA SER A 16 23.94 -5.43 -0.17
C SER A 16 22.66 -4.58 -0.25
N SER A 17 22.80 -3.31 0.19
CA SER A 17 21.87 -2.17 0.06
C SER A 17 20.79 -2.02 1.15
N GLY A 18 20.96 -1.02 2.03
CA GLY A 18 20.10 -0.71 3.19
C GLY A 18 18.72 -0.13 2.87
N ILE A 19 17.91 -0.84 2.09
CA ILE A 19 16.52 -0.47 1.78
C ILE A 19 15.60 -1.07 2.86
N SER A 20 14.92 -0.21 3.62
CA SER A 20 13.91 -0.65 4.59
C SER A 20 12.62 -1.05 3.86
N HIS A 21 12.24 -2.32 3.97
CA HIS A 21 10.97 -2.86 3.49
C HIS A 21 9.99 -2.98 4.66
N SER A 22 8.72 -2.64 4.44
CA SER A 22 7.67 -2.87 5.42
C SER A 22 6.38 -3.33 4.75
N LYS A 23 5.68 -4.22 5.44
CA LYS A 23 4.37 -4.70 5.02
C LYS A 23 3.33 -4.34 6.07
N VAL A 24 2.22 -3.74 5.64
CA VAL A 24 1.07 -3.43 6.47
C VAL A 24 -0.11 -4.25 5.99
N THR A 25 -0.85 -4.87 6.91
CA THR A 25 -2.10 -5.56 6.59
C THR A 25 -3.27 -4.82 7.21
N ILE A 26 -4.36 -4.69 6.45
CA ILE A 26 -5.60 -4.10 6.91
C ILE A 26 -6.70 -5.17 6.95
N GLU A 27 -7.33 -5.34 8.11
CA GLU A 27 -8.34 -6.36 8.36
C GLU A 27 -9.62 -5.73 8.93
N GLY A 28 -10.77 -6.00 8.31
CA GLY A 28 -12.08 -5.52 8.76
C GLY A 28 -12.85 -4.74 7.70
N GLU A 29 -13.78 -3.88 8.13
CA GLU A 29 -14.55 -3.00 7.25
C GLU A 29 -13.92 -1.61 7.19
N LEU A 30 -13.93 -1.01 6.00
CA LEU A 30 -13.44 0.35 5.74
C LEU A 30 -14.56 1.17 5.09
N THR A 31 -15.45 1.74 5.90
CA THR A 31 -16.51 2.63 5.43
C THR A 31 -16.31 4.05 5.95
N ILE A 32 -17.24 4.94 5.65
CA ILE A 32 -17.25 6.32 6.16
C ILE A 32 -17.12 6.40 7.69
N TYR A 33 -17.59 5.38 8.42
CA TYR A 33 -17.48 5.33 9.88
C TYR A 33 -16.03 5.13 10.34
N GLU A 34 -15.24 4.36 9.60
CA GLU A 34 -13.83 4.08 9.89
C GLU A 34 -12.86 5.07 9.23
N ALA A 35 -13.35 5.91 8.31
CA ALA A 35 -12.52 6.76 7.46
C ALA A 35 -11.55 7.68 8.23
N LEU A 36 -12.00 8.30 9.32
CA LEU A 36 -11.14 9.17 10.13
C LEU A 36 -10.01 8.37 10.78
N GLU A 37 -10.34 7.29 11.48
CA GLU A 37 -9.36 6.41 12.13
C GLU A 37 -8.41 5.77 11.09
N PHE A 38 -8.93 5.39 9.94
CA PHE A 38 -8.13 4.82 8.85
C PHE A 38 -7.09 5.80 8.33
N LYS A 39 -7.48 7.07 8.12
CA LYS A 39 -6.55 8.12 7.73
C LYS A 39 -5.45 8.31 8.77
N GLU A 40 -5.81 8.42 10.05
CA GLU A 40 -4.85 8.64 11.15
C GLU A 40 -3.85 7.47 11.27
N LYS A 41 -4.31 6.23 11.14
CA LYS A 41 -3.41 5.06 11.17
C LYS A 41 -2.50 5.01 9.94
N LEU A 42 -2.98 5.34 8.74
CA LEU A 42 -2.14 5.42 7.55
C LEU A 42 -1.08 6.53 7.64
N ASP A 43 -1.43 7.71 8.13
CA ASP A 43 -0.47 8.79 8.35
C ASP A 43 0.64 8.35 9.32
N SER A 44 0.28 7.58 10.36
CA SER A 44 1.21 7.03 11.34
C SER A 44 2.16 6.00 10.73
N VAL A 45 1.69 5.15 9.80
CA VAL A 45 2.55 4.24 9.03
C VAL A 45 3.56 5.03 8.21
N PHE A 46 3.12 6.10 7.55
CA PHE A 46 3.96 6.90 6.67
C PHE A 46 5.06 7.66 7.40
N GLY A 47 4.78 8.13 8.63
CA GLY A 47 5.76 8.81 9.48
C GLY A 47 6.97 7.96 9.87
N ASN A 48 6.88 6.64 9.77
CA ASN A 48 7.94 5.70 10.19
C ASN A 48 9.01 5.42 9.11
N CYS A 49 9.03 6.21 8.03
CA CYS A 49 10.08 6.27 6.99
C CYS A 49 10.48 4.90 6.38
N PHE A 50 9.79 4.50 5.32
CA PHE A 50 10.10 3.30 4.55
C PHE A 50 10.44 3.67 3.11
N SER A 51 11.54 3.10 2.60
CA SER A 51 11.87 3.23 1.17
C SER A 51 10.88 2.44 0.31
N PHE A 52 10.35 1.34 0.86
CA PHE A 52 9.38 0.48 0.19
C PHE A 52 8.31 -0.02 1.18
N LEU A 53 7.03 0.22 0.88
CA LEU A 53 5.88 -0.15 1.71
C LEU A 53 4.84 -0.93 0.88
N GLU A 54 4.53 -2.14 1.31
CA GLU A 54 3.39 -2.92 0.81
C GLU A 54 2.19 -2.78 1.76
N ILE A 55 1.01 -2.56 1.20
CA ILE A 55 -0.25 -2.53 1.93
C ILE A 55 -1.16 -3.65 1.40
N ASP A 56 -1.33 -4.69 2.21
CA ASP A 56 -2.15 -5.86 1.94
C ASP A 56 -3.63 -5.56 2.21
N LEU A 57 -4.44 -5.68 1.15
CA LEU A 57 -5.87 -5.34 1.15
C LEU A 57 -6.77 -6.58 1.22
N PHE A 58 -6.22 -7.77 1.44
CA PHE A 58 -6.94 -9.03 1.22
C PHE A 58 -8.04 -9.24 2.25
N LYS A 59 -7.76 -8.81 3.48
CA LYS A 59 -8.63 -8.98 4.64
C LYS A 59 -9.67 -7.85 4.80
N ILE A 60 -9.77 -6.95 3.83
CA ILE A 60 -10.84 -5.93 3.79
C ILE A 60 -12.14 -6.59 3.37
N GLN A 61 -13.09 -6.67 4.30
CA GLN A 61 -14.39 -7.32 4.10
C GLN A 61 -15.35 -6.44 3.30
N LYS A 62 -15.27 -5.12 3.51
CA LYS A 62 -16.11 -4.12 2.85
C LYS A 62 -15.33 -2.81 2.75
N ILE A 63 -15.49 -2.09 1.63
CA ILE A 63 -14.91 -0.78 1.43
C ILE A 63 -15.91 0.17 0.77
N ASP A 64 -15.86 1.46 1.13
CA ASP A 64 -16.62 2.53 0.47
C ASP A 64 -15.71 3.57 -0.22
N THR A 65 -16.34 4.56 -0.84
CA THR A 65 -15.62 5.64 -1.54
C THR A 65 -14.79 6.52 -0.63
N SER A 66 -15.18 6.67 0.64
CA SER A 66 -14.50 7.52 1.62
C SER A 66 -13.11 6.94 1.91
N CYS A 67 -13.05 5.63 2.15
CA CYS A 67 -11.78 4.93 2.36
C CYS A 67 -10.97 4.77 1.06
N LEU A 68 -11.62 4.61 -0.10
CA LEU A 68 -10.93 4.65 -1.40
C LEU A 68 -10.23 5.99 -1.65
N GLN A 69 -10.88 7.11 -1.33
CA GLN A 69 -10.28 8.45 -1.45
C GLN A 69 -9.05 8.62 -0.55
N ILE A 70 -9.06 8.00 0.63
CA ILE A 70 -7.90 7.98 1.52
C ILE A 70 -6.75 7.19 0.90
N LEU A 71 -7.00 6.01 0.32
CA LEU A 71 -5.98 5.23 -0.39
C LEU A 71 -5.36 6.02 -1.55
N LEU A 72 -6.19 6.71 -2.34
CA LEU A 72 -5.74 7.58 -3.44
C LEU A 72 -4.88 8.74 -2.94
N SER A 73 -5.32 9.41 -1.87
CA SER A 73 -4.58 10.51 -1.26
C SER A 73 -3.23 10.03 -0.73
N PHE A 74 -3.20 8.87 -0.08
CA PHE A 74 -1.99 8.25 0.46
C PHE A 74 -0.99 7.94 -0.66
N LYS A 75 -1.44 7.28 -1.73
CA LYS A 75 -0.62 6.96 -2.91
C LYS A 75 -0.03 8.23 -3.56
N LYS A 76 -0.84 9.28 -3.67
CA LYS A 76 -0.40 10.56 -4.23
C LYS A 76 0.66 11.23 -3.35
N GLU A 77 0.51 11.15 -2.03
CA GLU A 77 1.48 11.69 -1.08
C GLU A 77 2.80 10.91 -1.09
N ALA A 78 2.73 9.57 -1.17
CA ALA A 78 3.88 8.70 -1.39
C ALA A 78 4.68 9.10 -2.64
N GLN A 79 3.99 9.29 -3.76
CA GLN A 79 4.61 9.77 -5.00
C GLN A 79 5.24 11.15 -4.85
N ARG A 80 4.60 12.07 -4.10
CA ARG A 80 5.12 13.43 -3.87
C ARG A 80 6.48 13.43 -3.18
N ILE A 81 6.74 12.45 -2.30
CA ILE A 81 8.00 12.34 -1.54
C ILE A 81 8.94 11.24 -2.06
N ASN A 82 8.64 10.64 -3.22
CA ASN A 82 9.40 9.52 -3.81
C ASN A 82 9.45 8.26 -2.92
N ALA A 83 8.40 7.98 -2.14
CA ALA A 83 8.24 6.70 -1.46
C ALA A 83 7.57 5.67 -2.40
N ASP A 84 8.09 4.45 -2.45
CA ASP A 84 7.47 3.36 -3.21
C ASP A 84 6.44 2.65 -2.32
N VAL A 85 5.16 2.96 -2.56
CA VAL A 85 4.01 2.33 -1.90
C VAL A 85 3.29 1.45 -2.91
N ARG A 86 2.97 0.21 -2.55
CA ARG A 86 2.15 -0.68 -3.37
C ARG A 86 0.95 -1.20 -2.60
N PHE A 87 -0.21 -1.19 -3.26
CA PHE A 87 -1.35 -1.94 -2.78
C PHE A 87 -1.22 -3.36 -3.34
N VAL A 88 -1.26 -4.36 -2.47
CA VAL A 88 -1.11 -5.78 -2.85
C VAL A 88 -2.29 -6.59 -2.32
N ASN A 89 -2.46 -7.80 -2.85
CA ASN A 89 -3.49 -8.78 -2.44
C ASN A 89 -4.87 -8.14 -2.22
N HIS A 90 -5.66 -7.97 -3.27
CA HIS A 90 -6.92 -7.24 -3.16
C HIS A 90 -8.10 -8.14 -2.82
N SER A 91 -8.94 -7.74 -1.87
CA SER A 91 -10.23 -8.40 -1.67
C SER A 91 -11.17 -8.14 -2.84
N HIS A 92 -12.16 -9.01 -3.02
CA HIS A 92 -13.17 -8.84 -4.07
C HIS A 92 -13.90 -7.49 -3.97
N GLY A 93 -14.18 -7.01 -2.75
CA GLY A 93 -14.81 -5.72 -2.53
C GLY A 93 -13.95 -4.54 -3.00
N VAL A 94 -12.64 -4.61 -2.74
CA VAL A 94 -11.66 -3.61 -3.17
C VAL A 94 -11.56 -3.58 -4.69
N THR A 95 -11.33 -4.73 -5.33
CA THR A 95 -11.23 -4.83 -6.80
C THR A 95 -12.49 -4.30 -7.47
N LYS A 96 -13.67 -4.74 -7.02
CA LYS A 96 -14.95 -4.32 -7.59
C LYS A 96 -15.17 -2.80 -7.51
N LEU A 97 -14.83 -2.18 -6.38
CA LEU A 97 -15.00 -0.74 -6.21
C LEU A 97 -14.04 0.04 -7.11
N ILE A 98 -12.77 -0.38 -7.19
CA ILE A 98 -11.74 0.26 -8.01
C ILE A 98 -12.10 0.16 -9.50
N ASP A 99 -12.52 -1.01 -9.97
CA ASP A 99 -12.92 -1.22 -11.36
C ASP A 99 -14.17 -0.40 -11.71
N PHE A 100 -15.13 -0.31 -10.79
CA PHE A 100 -16.34 0.51 -10.97
C PHE A 100 -16.02 1.99 -11.24
N TYR A 101 -14.95 2.52 -10.65
CA TYR A 101 -14.49 3.89 -10.87
C TYR A 101 -13.42 4.04 -11.96
N GLY A 102 -13.05 2.96 -12.66
CA GLY A 102 -12.00 2.99 -13.69
C GLY A 102 -10.61 3.28 -13.14
N LEU A 103 -10.34 2.89 -11.90
CA LEU A 103 -9.10 3.19 -11.17
C LEU A 103 -8.14 2.00 -11.13
N SER A 104 -8.24 1.04 -12.04
CA SER A 104 -7.44 -0.20 -12.01
C SER A 104 -5.92 0.04 -12.03
N TRP A 105 -5.45 1.22 -12.45
CA TRP A 105 -4.05 1.65 -12.32
C TRP A 105 -3.55 1.65 -10.87
N LEU A 106 -4.45 1.79 -9.88
CA LEU A 106 -4.15 1.76 -8.46
C LEU A 106 -3.69 0.37 -7.98
N LEU A 107 -3.99 -0.69 -8.74
CA LEU A 107 -3.66 -2.09 -8.40
C LEU A 107 -2.44 -2.61 -9.17
N ASN A 108 -2.00 -1.91 -10.22
CA ASN A 108 -1.04 -2.44 -11.20
C ASN A 108 0.40 -1.95 -10.93
N ASP A 109 0.81 -1.83 -9.67
CA ASP A 109 2.14 -1.30 -9.32
C ASP A 109 3.28 -2.32 -9.45
N ASP A 110 2.97 -3.59 -9.71
CA ASP A 110 3.93 -4.71 -9.77
C ASP A 110 5.02 -4.57 -10.85
N ASP A 111 4.85 -3.65 -11.82
CA ASP A 111 5.64 -3.66 -13.06
C ASP A 111 6.83 -2.68 -13.10
N LYS A 112 7.10 -1.93 -12.02
CA LYS A 112 8.19 -0.93 -12.01
C LYS A 112 9.50 -1.39 -11.39
N LEU A 113 9.49 -2.33 -10.43
CA LEU A 113 10.72 -2.82 -9.79
C LEU A 113 11.48 -3.82 -10.66
N SER A 114 10.77 -4.57 -11.50
CA SER A 114 11.38 -5.54 -12.43
C SER A 114 12.28 -4.87 -13.48
N LYS A 115 12.06 -3.58 -13.76
CA LYS A 115 12.85 -2.83 -14.75
C LYS A 115 14.09 -2.16 -14.16
N SER A 116 14.07 -1.68 -12.91
CA SER A 116 15.25 -1.01 -12.34
C SER A 116 16.38 -1.97 -11.98
N VAL A 117 16.08 -3.22 -11.57
CA VAL A 117 17.11 -4.21 -11.22
C VAL A 117 17.87 -4.73 -12.46
N GLN A 118 17.27 -4.69 -13.65
CA GLN A 118 17.94 -5.18 -14.86
C GLN A 118 18.89 -4.18 -15.53
N PHE A 119 18.82 -2.88 -15.19
CA PHE A 119 19.72 -1.89 -15.81
C PHE A 119 21.07 -1.73 -15.09
N GLU A 120 21.27 -2.33 -13.91
CA GLU A 120 22.55 -2.25 -13.18
C GLU A 120 23.45 -3.49 -13.30
N VAL A 121 22.96 -4.64 -13.82
CA VAL A 121 23.75 -5.88 -13.94
C VAL A 121 24.48 -6.02 -15.30
N GLY A 122 24.40 -5.02 -16.18
CA GLY A 122 24.84 -5.14 -17.58
C GLY A 122 26.01 -4.26 -18.02
N LYS A 123 26.88 -3.79 -17.11
CA LYS A 123 28.02 -2.95 -17.51
C LYS A 123 29.29 -3.18 -16.69
N ASP A 124 29.89 -4.34 -16.92
CA ASP A 124 31.33 -4.58 -16.73
C ASP A 124 31.93 -5.02 -18.07
#